data_AF-A0A813TAW0-F1
#
_entry.id   AF-A0A813TAW0-F1
#
_cell.length_a   1.000
_cell.length_b   1.000
_cell.length_c   1.000
_cell.angle_alpha   90.00
_cell.angle_beta   90.00
_cell.angle_gamma   90.00
#
_symmetry.space_group_name_H-M   'P 1'
#
loop_
_entity.id
_entity.type
_entity.pdbx_description
1 polymer ?
#
loop_
_entity_poly.entity_id
_entity_poly.type
_entity_poly.pdbx_seq_one_letter_code
_entity_poly.pdbx_strand_id
1 'polypeptide(L)'
;MVEAEDITIELISFGHSFGVPQNIDLLYSIRHFPTINVENYQQYDGRHKRIQSQLLNFVKYEDIIKMITEQLSSFIHNQKKNLIKLAVTCEQGQH
;
A
#
# COMPACT_ATOMS: atom_id res chain seq x y z
N MET A 1 27.96 -8.17 -20.36
CA MET A 1 27.42 -7.79 -19.04
C MET A 1 26.05 -7.19 -19.33
N VAL A 2 24.98 -7.82 -18.88
CA VAL A 2 23.64 -7.23 -18.99
C VAL A 2 23.54 -6.28 -17.80
N GLU A 3 23.45 -4.97 -18.06
CA GLU A 3 23.12 -4.01 -17.01
C GLU A 3 21.75 -4.40 -16.44
N ALA A 4 21.66 -4.54 -15.12
CA ALA A 4 20.36 -4.68 -14.48
C ALA A 4 19.63 -3.36 -14.71
N GLU A 5 18.56 -3.37 -15.50
CA GLU A 5 17.74 -2.18 -15.70
C GLU A 5 17.13 -1.77 -14.35
N ASP A 6 17.30 -0.51 -13.97
CA ASP A 6 16.73 0.03 -12.73
C ASP A 6 15.20 -0.03 -12.80
N ILE A 7 14.59 -0.59 -11.75
CA ILE A 7 13.13 -0.69 -11.62
C ILE A 7 12.62 0.40 -10.68
N THR A 8 11.69 1.21 -11.17
CA THR A 8 10.98 2.22 -10.39
C THR A 8 9.64 1.67 -9.93
N ILE A 9 9.38 1.77 -8.62
CA ILE A 9 8.09 1.41 -8.03
C ILE A 9 7.42 2.69 -7.54
N GLU A 10 6.27 3.03 -8.12
CA GLU A 10 5.45 4.15 -7.69
C GLU A 10 4.35 3.64 -6.77
N LEU A 11 4.42 4.00 -5.48
CA LEU A 11 3.42 3.63 -4.48
C LEU A 11 2.39 4.75 -4.32
N ILE A 12 1.11 4.42 -4.51
CA ILE A 12 0.00 5.36 -4.48
C ILE A 12 -0.98 4.95 -3.38
N SER A 13 -1.19 5.80 -2.38
CA SER A 13 -2.27 5.64 -1.40
C SER A 13 -3.47 6.49 -1.81
N PHE A 14 -4.68 5.90 -1.81
CA PHE A 14 -5.90 6.63 -2.15
C PHE A 14 -7.14 6.09 -1.43
N GLY A 15 -8.17 6.94 -1.30
CA GLY A 15 -9.47 6.55 -0.76
C GLY A 15 -10.38 5.97 -1.83
N HIS A 16 -10.90 4.77 -1.60
CA HIS A 16 -11.80 4.11 -2.54
C HIS A 16 -13.03 4.96 -2.88
N SER A 17 -13.54 5.74 -1.92
CA SER A 17 -14.68 6.64 -2.12
C SER A 17 -14.41 7.74 -3.17
N PHE A 18 -13.14 8.02 -3.48
CA PHE A 18 -12.74 8.99 -4.52
C PHE A 18 -12.47 8.34 -5.89
N GLY A 19 -12.64 7.02 -6.00
CA GLY A 19 -12.39 6.26 -7.23
C GLY A 19 -10.97 5.72 -7.32
N VAL A 20 -10.76 4.77 -8.23
CA VAL A 20 -9.46 4.11 -8.45
C VAL A 20 -8.60 4.96 -9.40
N PRO A 21 -7.32 5.23 -9.07
CA PRO A 21 -6.42 5.94 -9.97
C PRO A 21 -6.30 5.23 -11.32
N GLN A 22 -6.26 6.01 -12.39
CA GLN A 22 -6.05 5.48 -13.73
C GLN A 22 -4.59 5.02 -13.91
N ASN A 23 -4.37 4.06 -14.80
CA ASN A 23 -3.05 3.56 -15.19
C ASN A 23 -2.23 2.92 -14.05
N ILE A 24 -2.88 2.18 -13.15
CA ILE A 24 -2.20 1.36 -12.13
C ILE A 24 -1.92 -0.05 -12.68
N ASP A 25 -0.83 -0.68 -12.24
CA ASP A 25 -0.51 -2.07 -12.57
C ASP A 25 -1.05 -3.05 -11.52
N LEU A 26 -0.98 -2.65 -10.24
CA LEU A 26 -1.40 -3.47 -9.10
C LEU A 26 -2.28 -2.65 -8.15
N LEU A 27 -3.33 -3.28 -7.62
CA LEU A 27 -4.24 -2.69 -6.63
C LEU A 27 -4.39 -3.61 -5.42
N TYR A 28 -4.08 -3.08 -4.24
CA TYR A 28 -4.31 -3.74 -2.96
C TYR A 28 -5.35 -3.00 -2.12
N SER A 29 -6.50 -3.65 -1.90
CA SER A 29 -7.54 -3.13 -1.02
C SER A 29 -7.34 -3.61 0.41
N ILE A 30 -7.09 -2.68 1.33
CA ILE A 30 -6.93 -2.97 2.76
C ILE A 30 -8.20 -2.69 3.59
N ARG A 31 -9.34 -2.44 2.93
CA ARG A 31 -10.60 -2.08 3.58
C ARG A 31 -11.19 -3.12 4.52
N HIS A 32 -10.79 -4.39 4.37
CA HIS A 32 -11.29 -5.49 5.20
C HIS A 32 -10.44 -5.73 6.46
N PHE A 33 -9.37 -4.96 6.65
CA PHE A 33 -8.48 -5.12 7.80
C PHE A 33 -8.87 -4.22 8.97
N PRO A 34 -8.45 -4.55 10.20
CA PRO A 34 -8.79 -3.78 11.39
C PRO A 34 -8.38 -2.31 11.23
N THR A 35 -9.30 -1.38 11.43
CA THR A 35 -8.96 0.04 11.44
C THR A 35 -8.78 0.51 12.88
N ILE A 36 -8.04 1.60 13.07
CA ILE A 36 -8.09 2.36 14.32
C ILE A 36 -9.48 2.98 14.50
N ASN A 37 -9.93 3.14 15.74
CA ASN A 37 -11.16 3.88 16.02
C ASN A 37 -10.94 5.35 15.67
N VAL A 38 -11.53 5.77 14.55
CA VAL A 38 -11.25 7.04 13.90
C VAL A 38 -11.61 8.25 14.76
N GLU A 39 -12.55 8.12 15.71
CA GLU A 39 -13.05 9.25 16.52
C GLU A 39 -11.95 10.04 17.24
N ASN A 40 -10.90 9.36 17.71
CA ASN A 40 -9.75 10.02 18.37
C ASN A 40 -8.61 10.40 17.40
N TYR A 41 -8.72 10.00 16.14
CA TYR A 41 -7.64 10.03 15.16
C TYR A 41 -7.98 10.72 13.82
N GLN A 42 -9.16 11.34 13.71
CA GLN A 42 -9.59 12.09 12.52
C GLN A 42 -8.62 13.20 12.09
N GLN A 43 -7.86 13.76 13.02
CA GLN A 43 -6.88 14.82 12.73
C GLN A 43 -5.50 14.30 12.30
N TYR A 44 -5.26 12.99 12.41
CA TYR A 44 -3.99 12.38 12.08
C TYR A 44 -4.12 11.56 10.79
N ASP A 45 -3.03 11.42 10.07
CA ASP A 45 -2.91 10.55 8.90
C ASP A 45 -1.95 9.39 9.18
N GLY A 46 -1.84 8.45 8.24
CA GLY A 46 -0.96 7.28 8.34
C GLY A 46 0.53 7.59 8.52
N ARG A 47 0.96 8.85 8.35
CA ARG A 47 2.35 9.29 8.57
C ARG A 47 2.62 9.63 10.02
N HIS A 48 1.58 9.86 10.82
CA HIS A 48 1.71 10.18 12.22
C HIS A 48 2.12 8.93 13.02
N LYS A 49 3.21 9.00 13.80
CA LYS A 49 3.80 7.86 14.52
C LYS A 49 2.79 7.08 15.36
N ARG A 50 1.87 7.78 16.03
CA ARG A 50 0.82 7.13 16.84
C ARG A 50 -0.10 6.23 16.01
N ILE A 51 -0.41 6.62 14.77
CA ILE A 51 -1.20 5.83 13.84
C ILE A 51 -0.40 4.59 13.42
N GLN A 52 0.85 4.80 13.00
CA GLN A 52 1.75 3.70 12.60
C GLN A 52 1.91 2.65 13.71
N SER A 53 2.21 3.08 14.94
CA SER A 53 2.37 2.17 16.08
C SER A 53 1.07 1.40 16.37
N GLN A 54 -0.09 2.04 16.26
CA GLN A 54 -1.36 1.34 16.47
C GLN A 54 -1.66 0.33 15.36
N LEU A 55 -1.42 0.69 14.10
CA LEU A 55 -1.64 -0.21 12.97
C LEU A 55 -0.70 -1.42 13.03
N LEU A 56 0.59 -1.19 13.31
CA LEU A 56 1.59 -2.25 13.42
C LEU A 56 1.36 -3.18 14.62
N ASN A 57 0.69 -2.72 15.69
CA ASN A 57 0.30 -3.60 16.80
C ASN A 57 -0.76 -4.63 16.41
N PHE A 58 -1.45 -4.45 15.29
CA PHE A 58 -2.29 -5.51 14.75
C PHE A 58 -1.41 -6.50 13.98
N VAL A 59 -1.30 -7.73 14.48
CA VAL A 59 -0.59 -8.86 13.83
C VAL A 59 -0.90 -8.96 12.32
N LYS A 60 -2.16 -8.67 11.95
CA LYS A 60 -2.61 -8.68 10.55
C LYS A 60 -1.86 -7.69 9.65
N TYR A 61 -1.42 -6.53 10.12
CA TYR A 61 -0.74 -5.54 9.27
C TYR A 61 0.67 -5.96 8.88
N GLU A 62 1.42 -6.58 9.80
CA GLU A 62 2.73 -7.14 9.48
C GLU A 62 2.61 -8.25 8.43
N ASP A 63 1.63 -9.14 8.59
CA ASP A 63 1.34 -10.22 7.63
C ASP A 63 0.96 -9.67 6.25
N ILE A 64 0.17 -8.60 6.19
CA ILE A 64 -0.21 -7.95 4.92
C ILE A 64 1.01 -7.35 4.23
N ILE A 65 1.84 -6.59 4.96
CA ILE A 65 3.05 -5.97 4.39
C ILE A 65 3.96 -7.05 3.82
N LYS A 66 4.14 -8.15 4.57
CA LYS A 66 4.91 -9.30 4.11
C LYS A 66 4.33 -9.92 2.84
N MET A 67 3.02 -10.21 2.84
CA MET A 67 2.32 -10.78 1.68
C MET A 67 2.44 -9.89 0.43
N ILE A 68 2.22 -8.58 0.56
CA ILE A 68 2.33 -7.63 -0.55
C ILE A 68 3.76 -7.62 -1.08
N THR A 69 4.76 -7.59 -0.19
CA THR A 69 6.18 -7.54 -0.59
C THR A 69 6.61 -8.83 -1.31
N GLU A 70 6.18 -10.00 -0.84
CA GLU A 70 6.45 -11.28 -1.49
C GLU A 70 5.81 -11.38 -2.88
N GLN A 71 4.55 -10.96 -3.00
CA GLN A 71 3.85 -10.91 -4.29
C GLN A 71 4.48 -9.90 -5.24
N LEU A 72 4.84 -8.72 -4.76
CA LEU A 72 5.48 -7.67 -5.55
C LEU A 72 6.85 -8.13 -6.08
N SER A 73 7.65 -8.79 -5.25
CA SER A 73 8.94 -9.37 -5.66
C SER A 73 8.77 -10.38 -6.80
N SER A 74 7.81 -11.30 -6.66
CA SER A 74 7.48 -12.26 -7.72
C SER A 74 6.96 -11.59 -8.99
N PHE A 75 6.12 -10.56 -8.84
CA PHE A 75 5.61 -9.80 -9.97
C PHE A 75 6.74 -9.09 -10.73
N ILE A 76 7.61 -8.37 -10.02
CA ILE A 76 8.75 -7.64 -10.57
C ILE A 76 9.63 -8.54 -11.43
N HIS A 77 10.00 -9.73 -10.94
CA HIS A 77 10.87 -10.66 -11.69
C HIS A 77 10.26 -11.13 -13.02
N ASN A 78 8.94 -11.12 -13.15
CA ASN A 78 8.24 -11.57 -14.34
C ASN A 78 7.85 -10.43 -15.30
N GLN A 79 8.05 -9.17 -14.91
CA GLN A 79 7.74 -8.02 -15.75
C GLN A 79 8.93 -7.58 -16.59
N LYS A 80 8.63 -7.06 -17.79
CA LYS A 80 9.60 -6.36 -18.65
C LYS A 80 9.45 -4.83 -18.55
N LYS A 81 8.75 -4.35 -17.52
CA LYS A 81 8.49 -2.92 -17.29
C LYS A 81 9.45 -2.39 -16.25
N ASN A 82 10.01 -1.22 -16.54
CA ASN A 82 10.91 -0.52 -15.61
C ASN A 82 10.16 0.44 -14.68
N LEU A 83 8.85 0.57 -14.86
CA LEU A 83 7.95 1.31 -13.98
C LEU A 83 6.76 0.43 -13.59
N ILE A 84 6.53 0.28 -12.29
CA ILE A 84 5.40 -0.44 -11.72
C ILE A 84 4.63 0.51 -10.82
N LYS A 85 3.36 0.74 -11.13
CA LYS A 85 2.45 1.58 -10.35
C LYS A 85 1.60 0.71 -9.43
N LEU A 86 1.92 0.75 -8.14
CA LEU A 86 1.29 -0.01 -7.08
C LEU A 86 0.36 0.90 -6.28
N ALA A 87 -0.94 0.60 -6.29
CA ALA A 87 -1.93 1.36 -5.54
C ALA A 87 -2.42 0.58 -4.32
N VAL A 88 -2.50 1.25 -3.18
CA VAL A 88 -3.05 0.72 -1.92
C VAL A 88 -4.24 1.59 -1.51
N THR A 89 -5.35 0.95 -1.15
CA THR A 89 -6.59 1.68 -0.85
C THR A 89 -7.24 1.27 0.45
N CYS A 90 -7.63 2.28 1.23
CA CYS A 90 -8.63 2.17 2.30
C CYS A 90 -9.87 3.00 1.91
N GLU A 91 -10.89 3.07 2.76
CA GLU A 91 -12.15 3.74 2.38
C GLU A 91 -11.90 5.23 2.06
N GLN A 92 -11.26 5.96 2.98
CA GLN A 92 -11.04 7.41 2.85
C GLN A 92 -9.63 7.82 2.42
N GLY A 93 -8.66 6.90 2.40
CA GLY A 93 -7.28 7.18 1.97
C GLY A 93 -6.46 8.02 2.94
N GLN A 94 -6.86 8.10 4.21
CA GLN A 94 -6.25 8.98 5.22
C GLN A 94 -5.25 8.26 6.14
N HIS A 95 -5.62 7.06 6.62
CA HIS A 95 -4.86 6.29 7.61
C HIS A 95 -4.17 5.10 6.95
#